data_AF-A0A919PIR9-F1
#
_entry.id   AF-A0A919PIR9-F1
#
_cell.length_a   1.000
_cell.length_b   1.000
_cell.length_c   1.000
_cell.angle_alpha   90.00
_cell.angle_beta   90.00
_cell.angle_gamma   90.00
#
_symmetry.space_group_name_H-M   'P 1'
#
loop_
_entity.id
_entity.type
_entity.pdbx_description
1 polymer ?
#
loop_
_entity_poly.entity_id
_entity_poly.type
_entity_poly.pdbx_seq_one_letter_code
_entity_poly.pdbx_strand_id
1 'polypeptide(L)'
;MARLPGGLPAWRGRRLLRGAGTAHGGPGPATVSAARHAALHSLVIEAAKYADAPPPAAVALTGSGTVHWTGAALRIGLPLVWGLPADHLRILLAHELALPDTKHADLVRGLLAARTAGTDPKLLGATRPLQLAVEQVRDAAAIAAGGGGLSGVEDAAAALLRAATIETAFAAFAAAEGRRLITAGGPPSGTVTAGAASADAGAAGAGASEAGTVPVRIADLHAGWRLRLERWGAPAVDGAALLDEVPQRHPGLAADLRALHEVPKPGLAADAVVLDALTAEEEQTLAAEVIGGDGAWTRFEQLPVEVYGGEVERQAREYVQAVRAVLGRDPDGRDELAGTLLRRPVDVERARRGEAFGGMTGEDPPAPPWMGVVLLSVLVEYTLLKKEWRREHPLVARRLVAPGGEVLDLNELYRQPDELRRLLTG
;
A
#
# COMPACT_ATOMS: atom_id res chain seq x y z
N MET A 1 7.24 -3.88 -42.84
CA MET A 1 7.70 -3.62 -41.44
C MET A 1 6.90 -2.45 -40.88
N ALA A 2 6.20 -2.64 -39.76
CA ALA A 2 5.48 -1.54 -39.10
C ALA A 2 6.47 -0.48 -38.62
N ARG A 3 6.22 0.78 -38.99
CA ARG A 3 7.00 1.95 -38.60
C ARG A 3 6.16 2.77 -37.63
N LEU A 4 6.80 3.30 -36.59
CA LEU A 4 6.17 4.25 -35.67
C LEU A 4 6.00 5.62 -36.36
N PRO A 5 5.07 6.45 -35.89
CA PRO A 5 5.09 7.89 -36.19
C PRO A 5 6.51 8.43 -35.92
N GLY A 6 7.11 9.11 -36.91
CA GLY A 6 8.52 9.54 -36.86
C GLY A 6 9.54 8.58 -37.52
N GLY A 7 9.08 7.52 -38.19
CA GLY A 7 9.93 6.70 -39.07
C GLY A 7 10.81 5.65 -38.37
N LEU A 8 10.75 5.56 -37.05
CA LEU A 8 11.48 4.56 -36.27
C LEU A 8 10.89 3.15 -36.47
N PRO A 9 11.73 2.13 -36.78
CA PRO A 9 11.28 0.74 -36.78
C PRO A 9 10.91 0.28 -35.36
N ALA A 10 9.73 -0.31 -35.19
CA ALA A 10 9.21 -0.71 -33.88
C ALA A 10 10.12 -1.65 -33.09
N TRP A 11 10.88 -2.52 -33.78
CA TRP A 11 11.84 -3.43 -33.15
C TRP A 11 13.00 -2.68 -32.48
N ARG A 12 13.41 -1.53 -33.04
CA ARG A 12 14.53 -0.72 -32.52
C ARG A 12 14.11 0.01 -31.25
N GLY A 13 12.88 0.52 -31.20
CA GLY A 13 12.29 1.07 -29.98
C GLY A 13 12.11 0.02 -28.88
N ARG A 14 11.62 -1.19 -29.21
CA ARG A 14 11.53 -2.29 -28.24
C ARG A 14 12.90 -2.70 -27.67
N ARG A 15 13.95 -2.74 -28.50
CA ARG A 15 15.31 -3.10 -28.05
C ARG A 15 15.88 -2.06 -27.08
N LEU A 16 15.59 -0.78 -27.29
CA LEU A 16 16.05 0.31 -26.42
C LEU A 16 15.33 0.32 -25.06
N LEU A 17 14.06 -0.10 -25.02
CA LEU A 17 13.24 -0.11 -23.80
C LEU A 17 13.38 -1.38 -22.94
N ARG A 18 13.91 -2.48 -23.50
CA ARG A 18 14.21 -3.71 -22.73
C ARG A 18 15.25 -3.52 -21.62
N GLY A 19 15.99 -2.41 -21.61
CA GLY A 19 16.88 -2.06 -20.50
C GLY A 19 16.18 -1.46 -19.28
N ALA A 20 14.90 -1.06 -19.40
CA ALA A 20 14.20 -0.25 -18.40
C ALA A 20 13.05 -0.97 -17.66
N GLY A 21 12.80 -2.25 -17.94
CA GLY A 21 11.72 -2.99 -17.28
C GLY A 21 12.04 -4.48 -17.17
N THR A 22 12.49 -4.91 -16.00
CA THR A 22 12.62 -6.32 -15.65
C THR A 22 11.24 -6.90 -15.38
N ALA A 23 10.65 -7.54 -16.38
CA ALA A 23 9.53 -8.45 -16.19
C ALA A 23 10.01 -9.61 -15.29
N HIS A 24 9.67 -9.56 -14.01
CA HIS A 24 9.86 -10.69 -13.10
C HIS A 24 8.81 -11.75 -13.43
N GLY A 25 9.26 -12.98 -13.69
CA GLY A 25 8.41 -14.15 -13.95
C GLY A 25 7.68 -14.61 -12.68
N GLY A 26 6.68 -13.84 -12.27
CA GLY A 26 5.75 -14.20 -11.19
C GLY A 26 4.63 -15.13 -11.67
N PRO A 27 3.86 -15.70 -10.73
CA PRO A 27 2.64 -16.47 -11.04
C PRO A 27 1.68 -15.67 -11.93
N GLY A 28 0.93 -16.37 -12.79
CA GLY A 28 -0.04 -15.76 -13.70
C GLY A 28 -1.18 -15.06 -12.94
N PRO A 29 -1.84 -14.07 -13.56
CA PRO A 29 -2.91 -13.31 -12.92
C PRO A 29 -4.11 -14.21 -12.58
N ALA A 30 -4.79 -13.92 -11.48
CA ALA A 30 -6.03 -14.61 -11.10
C ALA A 30 -7.15 -14.27 -12.09
N THR A 31 -7.55 -15.23 -12.92
CA THR A 31 -8.58 -15.01 -13.94
C THR A 31 -9.95 -14.80 -13.31
N VAL A 32 -10.67 -13.76 -13.72
CA VAL A 32 -12.03 -13.47 -13.25
C VAL A 32 -13.00 -14.28 -14.08
N SER A 33 -13.69 -15.23 -13.47
CA SER A 33 -14.85 -15.85 -14.10
C SER A 33 -16.01 -14.86 -14.16
N ALA A 34 -16.51 -14.56 -15.37
CA ALA A 34 -17.68 -13.71 -15.57
C ALA A 34 -18.92 -14.24 -14.80
N ALA A 35 -19.02 -15.56 -14.62
CA ALA A 35 -20.10 -16.19 -13.86
C ALA A 35 -20.03 -15.89 -12.35
N ARG A 36 -18.84 -15.59 -11.83
CA ARG A 36 -18.61 -15.31 -10.41
C ARG A 36 -18.58 -13.82 -10.10
N HIS A 37 -18.08 -12.98 -10.99
CA HIS A 37 -17.98 -11.54 -10.71
C HIS A 37 -18.81 -10.73 -11.70
N ALA A 38 -20.13 -11.00 -11.73
CA ALA A 38 -21.05 -10.42 -12.69
C ALA A 38 -21.09 -8.87 -12.65
N ALA A 39 -21.04 -8.26 -11.46
CA ALA A 39 -21.03 -6.81 -11.33
C ALA A 39 -19.78 -6.17 -11.96
N LEU A 40 -18.60 -6.74 -11.69
CA LEU A 40 -17.35 -6.28 -12.31
C LEU A 40 -17.37 -6.48 -13.83
N HIS A 41 -17.87 -7.62 -14.30
CA HIS A 41 -17.97 -7.90 -15.73
C HIS A 41 -18.91 -6.94 -16.45
N SER A 42 -20.07 -6.63 -15.85
CA SER A 42 -20.99 -5.60 -16.37
C SER A 42 -20.34 -4.23 -16.45
N LEU A 43 -19.61 -3.82 -15.41
CA LEU A 43 -18.89 -2.54 -15.43
C LEU A 43 -17.84 -2.49 -16.55
N VAL A 44 -17.12 -3.58 -16.80
CA VAL A 44 -16.15 -3.68 -17.90
C VAL A 44 -16.83 -3.57 -19.26
N ILE A 45 -18.00 -4.19 -19.45
CA ILE A 45 -18.78 -4.05 -20.70
C ILE A 45 -19.24 -2.60 -20.89
N GLU A 46 -19.73 -1.96 -19.82
CA GLU A 46 -20.13 -0.55 -19.86
C GLU A 46 -18.94 0.35 -20.21
N ALA A 47 -17.79 0.14 -19.56
CA ALA A 47 -16.57 0.88 -19.86
C ALA A 47 -16.11 0.69 -21.31
N ALA A 48 -16.18 -0.53 -21.86
CA ALA A 48 -15.82 -0.80 -23.25
C ALA A 48 -16.74 -0.06 -24.24
N LYS A 49 -18.06 -0.09 -24.00
CA LYS A 49 -19.03 0.70 -24.79
C LYS A 49 -18.72 2.19 -24.74
N TYR A 50 -18.38 2.66 -23.54
CA TYR A 50 -18.10 4.05 -23.28
C TYR A 50 -16.80 4.53 -23.95
N ALA A 51 -15.82 3.62 -24.07
CA ALA A 51 -14.55 3.82 -24.78
C ALA A 51 -14.65 3.63 -26.31
N ASP A 52 -15.83 3.29 -26.85
CA ASP A 52 -16.01 2.82 -28.24
C ASP A 52 -15.01 1.71 -28.62
N ALA A 53 -14.76 0.79 -27.67
CA ALA A 53 -13.81 -0.30 -27.78
C ALA A 53 -14.55 -1.65 -27.77
N PRO A 54 -14.01 -2.70 -28.45
CA PRO A 54 -14.55 -4.03 -28.30
C PRO A 54 -14.40 -4.51 -26.85
N PRO A 55 -15.37 -5.28 -26.31
CA PRO A 55 -15.24 -5.84 -24.97
C PRO A 55 -14.00 -6.74 -24.90
N PRO A 56 -13.27 -6.71 -23.77
CA PRO A 56 -12.08 -7.52 -23.62
C PRO A 56 -12.43 -9.02 -23.64
N ALA A 57 -11.59 -9.83 -24.28
CA ALA A 57 -11.80 -11.27 -24.38
C ALA A 57 -11.65 -11.99 -23.02
N ALA A 58 -10.89 -11.40 -22.10
CA ALA A 58 -10.72 -11.87 -20.74
C ALA A 58 -10.56 -10.70 -19.75
N VAL A 59 -11.00 -10.92 -18.51
CA VAL A 59 -10.79 -10.02 -17.37
C VAL A 59 -10.05 -10.79 -16.29
N ALA A 60 -9.05 -10.18 -15.66
CA ALA A 60 -8.28 -10.79 -14.58
C ALA A 60 -8.07 -9.80 -13.44
N LEU A 61 -8.07 -10.28 -12.20
CA LEU A 61 -7.70 -9.49 -11.04
C LEU A 61 -6.18 -9.54 -10.86
N THR A 62 -5.62 -8.43 -10.40
CA THR A 62 -4.21 -8.33 -10.01
C THR A 62 -4.09 -7.80 -8.59
N GLY A 63 -2.99 -8.13 -7.93
CA GLY A 63 -2.66 -7.58 -6.61
C GLY A 63 -2.18 -6.13 -6.68
N SER A 64 -1.79 -5.63 -7.86
CA SER A 64 -1.36 -4.24 -8.06
C SER A 64 -2.52 -3.25 -7.93
N GLY A 65 -2.25 -1.99 -7.56
CA GLY A 65 -3.25 -0.92 -7.54
C GLY A 65 -3.50 -0.27 -8.91
N THR A 66 -3.47 -1.04 -10.01
CA THR A 66 -3.49 -0.51 -11.38
C THR A 66 -4.49 -1.20 -12.28
N VAL A 67 -5.00 -0.51 -13.31
CA VAL A 67 -5.74 -1.13 -14.43
C VAL A 67 -4.82 -1.22 -15.63
N HIS A 68 -4.87 -2.33 -16.35
CA HIS A 68 -3.99 -2.54 -17.48
C HIS A 68 -4.62 -3.40 -18.60
N TRP A 69 -4.74 -2.83 -19.81
CA TRP A 69 -5.15 -3.56 -21.02
C TRP A 69 -3.96 -4.12 -21.80
N THR A 70 -3.94 -5.45 -22.01
CA THR A 70 -2.84 -6.15 -22.72
C THR A 70 -3.13 -6.44 -24.20
N GLY A 71 -4.29 -6.05 -24.72
CA GLY A 71 -4.80 -6.48 -26.03
C GLY A 71 -5.51 -7.84 -26.01
N ALA A 72 -5.19 -8.70 -25.04
CA ALA A 72 -5.85 -10.00 -24.86
C ALA A 72 -6.72 -10.05 -23.60
N ALA A 73 -6.23 -9.46 -22.50
CA ALA A 73 -6.91 -9.45 -21.21
C ALA A 73 -6.82 -8.08 -20.53
N LEU A 74 -7.90 -7.69 -19.86
CA LEU A 74 -7.98 -6.52 -19.00
C LEU A 74 -7.66 -6.93 -17.57
N ARG A 75 -6.55 -6.42 -17.05
CA ARG A 75 -6.06 -6.69 -15.70
C ARG A 75 -6.51 -5.55 -14.79
N ILE A 76 -7.20 -5.88 -13.71
CA ILE A 76 -7.82 -4.90 -12.81
C ILE A 76 -7.28 -5.12 -11.41
N GLY A 77 -6.64 -4.09 -10.87
CA GLY A 77 -6.11 -4.09 -9.53
C GLY A 77 -7.19 -4.23 -8.47
N LEU A 78 -7.15 -5.29 -7.68
CA LEU A 78 -8.08 -5.51 -6.58
C LEU A 78 -8.12 -4.33 -5.56
N PRO A 79 -7.00 -3.67 -5.22
CA PRO A 79 -7.04 -2.46 -4.39
C PRO A 79 -7.92 -1.34 -4.95
N LEU A 80 -7.97 -1.18 -6.29
CA LEU A 80 -8.82 -0.19 -6.95
C LEU A 80 -10.30 -0.58 -6.90
N VAL A 81 -10.61 -1.87 -7.05
CA VAL A 81 -12.00 -2.35 -7.01
C VAL A 81 -12.68 -2.04 -5.67
N TRP A 82 -11.93 -2.12 -4.58
CA TRP A 82 -12.46 -1.75 -3.26
C TRP A 82 -12.29 -0.26 -2.91
N GLY A 83 -11.26 0.41 -3.43
CA GLY A 83 -10.96 1.79 -3.06
C GLY A 83 -11.69 2.85 -3.88
N LEU A 84 -12.28 2.48 -5.03
CA LEU A 84 -12.94 3.42 -5.93
C LEU A 84 -14.47 3.23 -5.97
N PRO A 85 -15.22 4.35 -6.07
CA PRO A 85 -16.59 4.34 -6.57
C PRO A 85 -16.68 3.65 -7.94
N ALA A 86 -17.79 2.97 -8.23
CA ALA A 86 -17.98 2.28 -9.50
C ALA A 86 -17.81 3.22 -10.72
N ASP A 87 -18.26 4.47 -10.63
CA ASP A 87 -18.10 5.45 -11.70
C ASP A 87 -16.63 5.81 -11.95
N HIS A 88 -15.84 6.04 -10.89
CA HIS A 88 -14.41 6.28 -11.04
C HIS A 88 -13.68 5.06 -11.61
N LEU A 89 -14.05 3.85 -11.19
CA LEU A 89 -13.48 2.64 -11.76
C LEU A 89 -13.86 2.50 -13.25
N ARG A 90 -15.11 2.79 -13.62
CA ARG A 90 -15.56 2.80 -15.03
C ARG A 90 -14.76 3.78 -15.88
N ILE A 91 -14.50 4.98 -15.37
CA ILE A 91 -13.65 5.98 -16.03
C ILE A 91 -12.25 5.42 -16.29
N LEU A 92 -11.62 4.77 -15.29
CA LEU A 92 -10.29 4.19 -15.46
C LEU A 92 -10.27 3.00 -16.43
N LEU A 93 -11.30 2.16 -16.39
CA LEU A 93 -11.44 1.04 -17.32
C LEU A 93 -11.61 1.55 -18.75
N ALA A 94 -12.49 2.54 -18.95
CA ALA A 94 -12.72 3.15 -20.26
C ALA A 94 -11.48 3.90 -20.75
N HIS A 95 -10.77 4.59 -19.85
CA HIS A 95 -9.50 5.23 -20.14
C HIS A 95 -8.49 4.23 -20.71
N GLU A 96 -8.27 3.11 -20.01
CA GLU A 96 -7.31 2.08 -20.44
C GLU A 96 -7.74 1.34 -21.71
N LEU A 97 -9.05 1.14 -21.92
CA LEU A 97 -9.58 0.51 -23.14
C LEU A 97 -9.53 1.43 -24.36
N ALA A 98 -9.70 2.74 -24.16
CA ALA A 98 -9.61 3.75 -25.21
C ALA A 98 -8.16 4.06 -25.62
N LEU A 99 -7.16 3.63 -24.84
CA LEU A 99 -5.77 3.68 -25.30
C LEU A 99 -5.65 2.82 -26.55
N PRO A 100 -5.19 3.39 -27.68
CA PRO A 100 -5.21 2.70 -28.95
C PRO A 100 -4.44 1.40 -28.84
N ASP A 101 -4.98 0.37 -29.49
CA ASP A 101 -4.37 -0.94 -29.73
C ASP A 101 -3.16 -0.78 -30.68
N THR A 102 -2.22 0.06 -30.28
CA THR A 102 -0.92 0.07 -30.89
C THR A 102 -0.37 -1.30 -30.56
N LYS A 103 0.07 -2.04 -31.58
CA LYS A 103 0.85 -3.29 -31.46
C LYS A 103 2.16 -3.11 -30.66
N HIS A 104 2.28 -2.00 -29.95
CA HIS A 104 3.39 -1.39 -29.26
C HIS A 104 2.90 -0.72 -27.94
N ALA A 105 1.80 -1.17 -27.32
CA ALA A 105 1.37 -0.67 -26.00
C ALA A 105 2.51 -0.74 -24.95
N ASP A 106 3.34 -1.78 -24.99
CA ASP A 106 4.54 -1.91 -24.16
C ASP A 106 5.64 -0.90 -24.52
N LEU A 107 5.70 -0.47 -25.78
CA LEU A 107 6.63 0.57 -26.23
C LEU A 107 6.15 1.95 -25.77
N VAL A 108 4.87 2.24 -25.96
CA VAL A 108 4.24 3.47 -25.50
C VAL A 108 4.44 3.62 -23.99
N ARG A 109 4.17 2.55 -23.23
CA ARG A 109 4.41 2.50 -21.79
C ARG A 109 5.90 2.55 -21.44
N GLY A 110 6.76 1.83 -22.14
CA GLY A 110 8.20 1.90 -21.92
C GLY A 110 8.78 3.30 -22.17
N LEU A 111 8.25 4.05 -23.15
CA LEU A 111 8.64 5.44 -23.41
C LEU A 111 8.19 6.41 -22.32
N LEU A 112 7.04 6.15 -21.70
CA LEU A 112 6.54 6.91 -20.55
C LEU A 112 7.35 6.57 -19.27
N ALA A 113 7.60 5.28 -19.03
CA ALA A 113 8.42 4.80 -17.91
C ALA A 113 9.88 5.29 -17.99
N ALA A 114 10.44 5.35 -19.20
CA ALA A 114 11.79 5.89 -19.41
C ALA A 114 11.89 7.39 -19.08
N ARG A 115 10.78 8.14 -19.17
CA ARG A 115 10.74 9.56 -18.78
C ARG A 115 10.69 9.71 -17.26
N THR A 116 9.84 8.96 -16.57
CA THR A 116 9.78 8.98 -15.10
C THR A 116 11.05 8.45 -14.45
N ALA A 117 11.75 7.51 -15.10
CA ALA A 117 13.06 7.02 -14.66
C ALA A 117 14.23 7.96 -15.00
N GLY A 118 14.01 9.11 -15.65
CA GLY A 118 15.07 10.08 -15.96
C GLY A 118 16.12 9.59 -16.97
N THR A 119 15.73 8.75 -17.94
CA THR A 119 16.66 8.10 -18.89
C THR A 119 17.19 9.05 -19.98
N ASP A 120 18.28 8.64 -20.66
CA ASP A 120 19.11 9.37 -21.65
C ASP A 120 18.36 10.49 -22.45
N PRO A 121 18.82 11.76 -22.35
CA PRO A 121 18.19 12.90 -23.02
C PRO A 121 18.16 12.81 -24.56
N LYS A 122 19.08 12.05 -25.19
CA LYS A 122 19.03 11.80 -26.64
C LYS A 122 17.86 10.91 -27.04
N LEU A 123 17.50 9.96 -26.17
CA LEU A 123 16.39 9.04 -26.37
C LEU A 123 15.06 9.78 -26.19
N LEU A 124 14.95 10.61 -25.14
CA LEU A 124 13.82 11.51 -24.93
C LEU A 124 13.62 12.49 -26.09
N GLY A 125 14.69 13.07 -26.62
CA GLY A 125 14.63 13.97 -27.78
C GLY A 125 14.08 13.30 -29.04
N ALA A 126 14.52 12.07 -29.33
CA ALA A 126 14.11 11.32 -30.53
C ALA A 126 12.65 10.81 -30.46
N THR A 127 12.09 10.67 -29.26
CA THR A 127 10.74 10.09 -29.05
C THR A 127 9.68 11.12 -28.65
N ARG A 128 10.06 12.41 -28.53
CA ARG A 128 9.18 13.50 -28.07
C ARG A 128 7.88 13.67 -28.87
N PRO A 129 7.86 13.64 -30.22
CA PRO A 129 6.61 13.76 -30.97
C PRO A 129 5.66 12.57 -30.74
N LEU A 130 6.21 11.37 -30.56
CA LEU A 130 5.45 10.16 -30.25
C LEU A 130 4.89 10.21 -28.83
N GLN A 131 5.65 10.74 -27.87
CA GLN A 131 5.19 10.96 -26.49
C GLN A 131 4.02 11.95 -26.46
N LEU A 132 4.12 13.09 -27.14
CA LEU A 132 3.04 14.07 -27.20
C LEU A 132 1.75 13.49 -27.80
N ALA A 133 1.86 12.69 -28.87
CA ALA A 133 0.70 12.04 -29.46
C ALA A 133 0.06 11.01 -28.51
N VAL A 134 0.88 10.25 -27.78
CA VAL A 134 0.41 9.31 -26.75
C VAL A 134 -0.31 10.04 -25.62
N GLU A 135 0.28 11.13 -25.14
CA GLU A 135 -0.28 11.96 -24.06
C GLU A 135 -1.63 12.55 -24.48
N GLN A 136 -1.72 13.11 -25.68
CA GLN A 136 -2.98 13.65 -26.22
C GLN A 136 -4.07 12.58 -26.35
N VAL A 137 -3.72 11.38 -26.81
CA VAL A 137 -4.69 10.28 -26.91
C VAL A 137 -5.12 9.79 -25.53
N ARG A 138 -4.19 9.73 -24.58
CA ARG A 138 -4.47 9.36 -23.19
C ARG A 138 -5.41 10.35 -22.51
N ASP A 139 -5.17 11.64 -22.70
CA ASP A 139 -6.00 12.69 -22.11
C ASP A 139 -7.37 12.75 -22.78
N ALA A 140 -7.43 12.64 -24.11
CA ALA A 140 -8.70 12.54 -24.84
C ALA A 140 -9.51 11.30 -24.41
N ALA A 141 -8.85 10.16 -24.22
CA ALA A 141 -9.46 8.94 -23.68
C ALA A 141 -10.01 9.14 -22.27
N ALA A 142 -9.27 9.82 -21.39
CA ALA A 142 -9.72 10.13 -20.04
C ALA A 142 -10.96 11.05 -20.04
N ILE A 143 -10.93 12.13 -20.83
CA ILE A 143 -12.03 13.10 -20.93
C ILE A 143 -13.27 12.46 -21.55
N ALA A 144 -13.07 11.68 -22.62
CA ALA A 144 -14.15 10.91 -23.23
C ALA A 144 -14.76 9.99 -22.18
N ALA A 145 -13.92 9.24 -21.43
CA ALA A 145 -14.26 8.31 -20.35
C ALA A 145 -15.02 8.94 -19.15
N GLY A 146 -14.86 10.24 -18.91
CA GLY A 146 -15.59 10.98 -17.86
C GLY A 146 -16.99 11.47 -18.25
N GLY A 147 -17.38 11.46 -19.53
CA GLY A 147 -18.64 12.12 -19.93
C GLY A 147 -18.55 12.84 -21.27
N GLY A 148 -17.34 13.24 -21.66
CA GLY A 148 -17.14 14.39 -22.52
C GLY A 148 -17.53 15.70 -21.83
N GLY A 149 -17.12 16.84 -22.42
CA GLY A 149 -17.39 18.16 -21.84
C GLY A 149 -16.60 18.46 -20.55
N LEU A 150 -16.88 19.59 -19.91
CA LEU A 150 -16.11 20.09 -18.75
C LEU A 150 -16.24 19.17 -17.51
N SER A 151 -17.44 18.66 -17.22
CA SER A 151 -17.64 17.73 -16.09
C SER A 151 -16.84 16.44 -16.25
N GLY A 152 -16.71 15.92 -17.49
CA GLY A 152 -15.90 14.73 -17.75
C GLY A 152 -14.41 14.94 -17.55
N VAL A 153 -13.90 16.17 -17.65
CA VAL A 153 -12.51 16.51 -17.34
C VAL A 153 -12.25 16.43 -15.83
N GLU A 154 -13.16 17.01 -15.03
CA GLU A 154 -13.08 17.02 -13.57
C GLU A 154 -13.18 15.60 -12.99
N ASP A 155 -14.15 14.81 -13.47
CA ASP A 155 -14.35 13.43 -13.04
C ASP A 155 -13.15 12.54 -13.42
N ALA A 156 -12.58 12.74 -14.62
CA ALA A 156 -11.37 12.04 -15.04
C ALA A 156 -10.16 12.38 -14.18
N ALA A 157 -9.94 13.67 -13.90
CA ALA A 157 -8.87 14.14 -13.02
C ALA A 157 -9.02 13.55 -11.61
N ALA A 158 -10.24 13.58 -11.05
CA ALA A 158 -10.53 13.03 -9.74
C ALA A 158 -10.32 11.51 -9.67
N ALA A 159 -10.77 10.76 -10.69
CA ALA A 159 -10.60 9.32 -10.78
C ALA A 159 -9.11 8.91 -10.87
N LEU A 160 -8.33 9.59 -11.72
CA LEU A 160 -6.91 9.34 -11.89
C LEU A 160 -6.10 9.66 -10.62
N LEU A 161 -6.39 10.79 -9.98
CA LEU A 161 -5.72 11.17 -8.73
C LEU A 161 -6.04 10.15 -7.62
N ARG A 162 -7.31 9.75 -7.47
CA ARG A 162 -7.71 8.72 -6.48
C ARG A 162 -7.05 7.38 -6.75
N ALA A 163 -6.94 6.96 -8.00
CA ALA A 163 -6.27 5.72 -8.38
C ALA A 163 -4.79 5.74 -7.98
N ALA A 164 -4.08 6.82 -8.28
CA ALA A 164 -2.67 6.98 -7.92
C ALA A 164 -2.47 7.00 -6.38
N THR A 165 -3.40 7.62 -5.66
CA THR A 165 -3.43 7.60 -4.19
C THR A 165 -3.62 6.19 -3.65
N ILE A 166 -4.56 5.42 -4.19
CA ILE A 166 -4.80 4.03 -3.79
C ILE A 166 -3.60 3.16 -4.10
N GLU A 167 -3.01 3.29 -5.30
CA GLU A 167 -1.81 2.54 -5.69
C GLU A 167 -0.67 2.79 -4.70
N THR A 168 -0.39 4.06 -4.41
CA THR A 168 0.68 4.47 -3.48
C THR A 168 0.40 4.00 -2.05
N ALA A 169 -0.84 4.19 -1.57
CA ALA A 169 -1.24 3.83 -0.23
C ALA A 169 -1.26 2.31 -0.02
N PHE A 170 -1.71 1.55 -1.03
CA PHE A 170 -1.68 0.10 -1.02
C PHE A 170 -0.24 -0.43 -1.11
N ALA A 171 0.63 0.17 -1.92
CA ALA A 171 2.03 -0.21 -1.95
C ALA A 171 2.71 0.02 -0.59
N ALA A 172 2.44 1.16 0.06
CA ALA A 172 2.93 1.44 1.41
C ALA A 172 2.37 0.44 2.45
N PHE A 173 1.08 0.12 2.35
CA PHE A 173 0.43 -0.90 3.17
C PHE A 173 1.09 -2.26 2.97
N ALA A 174 1.14 -2.79 1.75
CA ALA A 174 1.75 -4.08 1.45
C ALA A 174 3.24 -4.14 1.79
N ALA A 175 3.98 -3.03 1.62
CA ALA A 175 5.40 -2.98 1.96
C ALA A 175 5.67 -2.91 3.46
N ALA A 176 4.74 -2.36 4.26
CA ALA A 176 4.82 -2.46 5.72
C ALA A 176 4.69 -3.93 6.14
N GLU A 177 3.82 -4.67 5.46
CA GLU A 177 3.44 -6.02 5.87
C GLU A 177 4.38 -7.10 5.34
N GLY A 178 4.84 -6.95 4.09
CA GLY A 178 5.89 -7.78 3.51
C GLY A 178 7.23 -7.65 4.24
N ARG A 179 7.50 -6.55 4.96
CA ARG A 179 8.74 -6.39 5.73
C ARG A 179 8.63 -6.77 7.20
N ARG A 180 7.44 -6.61 7.82
CA ARG A 180 7.27 -6.80 9.27
C ARG A 180 7.00 -8.24 9.69
N LEU A 181 6.46 -9.07 8.80
CA LEU A 181 6.14 -10.47 9.09
C LEU A 181 7.31 -11.43 8.81
N ILE A 182 8.36 -10.94 8.15
CA ILE A 182 9.55 -11.72 7.74
C ILE A 182 10.59 -11.84 8.88
N THR A 183 10.52 -11.01 9.93
CA THR A 183 11.59 -10.92 10.95
C THR A 183 11.17 -11.33 12.36
N ALA A 184 10.19 -12.23 12.52
CA ALA A 184 9.88 -12.84 13.81
C ALA A 184 10.91 -13.93 14.21
N GLY A 185 12.18 -13.53 14.35
CA GLY A 185 13.24 -14.30 15.01
C GLY A 185 13.55 -13.63 16.36
N GLY A 186 13.24 -14.31 17.47
CA GLY A 186 13.09 -13.71 18.81
C GLY A 186 14.35 -13.19 19.50
N PRO A 187 14.20 -12.55 20.68
CA PRO A 187 15.35 -12.20 21.53
C PRO A 187 15.96 -13.46 22.18
N PRO A 188 17.29 -13.54 22.35
CA PRO A 188 17.89 -14.63 23.11
C PRO A 188 17.57 -14.46 24.60
N SER A 189 16.98 -15.47 25.23
CA SER A 189 16.84 -15.54 26.69
C SER A 189 17.06 -16.97 27.17
N GLY A 190 18.08 -17.15 28.02
CA GLY A 190 18.19 -18.27 28.96
C GLY A 190 19.20 -19.37 28.63
N THR A 191 20.47 -19.16 28.97
CA THR A 191 21.25 -19.92 29.99
C THR A 191 21.64 -21.37 29.67
N VAL A 192 22.92 -21.58 29.29
CA VAL A 192 23.71 -22.73 29.78
C VAL A 192 25.14 -22.28 30.09
N THR A 193 25.56 -22.67 31.29
CA THR A 193 26.84 -22.59 31.98
C THR A 193 28.12 -22.59 31.14
N ALA A 194 29.08 -21.78 31.61
CA ALA A 194 30.49 -21.83 31.28
C ALA A 194 31.09 -23.24 31.48
N GLY A 195 31.73 -23.75 30.43
CA GLY A 195 32.54 -24.96 30.45
C GLY A 195 33.51 -24.91 29.27
N ALA A 196 34.69 -24.36 29.50
CA ALA A 196 35.78 -24.34 28.53
C ALA A 196 36.46 -25.72 28.50
N ALA A 197 36.54 -26.35 27.33
CA ALA A 197 37.75 -27.08 26.90
C ALA A 197 37.69 -27.56 25.44
N SER A 198 38.80 -27.27 24.75
CA SER A 198 39.47 -28.02 23.68
C SER A 198 39.13 -27.75 22.21
N ALA A 199 40.16 -27.24 21.54
CA ALA A 199 40.36 -27.11 20.11
C ALA A 199 40.53 -28.47 19.43
N ASP A 200 40.01 -28.62 18.19
CA ASP A 200 40.86 -28.90 17.02
C ASP A 200 40.06 -28.97 15.71
N ALA A 201 40.72 -28.49 14.65
CA ALA A 201 40.62 -28.85 13.22
C ALA A 201 39.38 -28.47 12.36
N GLY A 202 39.66 -27.65 11.33
CA GLY A 202 39.49 -28.09 9.94
C GLY A 202 38.26 -27.60 9.17
N ALA A 203 38.49 -26.75 8.17
CA ALA A 203 37.51 -26.16 7.28
C ALA A 203 36.69 -27.16 6.44
N ALA A 204 35.37 -26.97 6.38
CA ALA A 204 34.53 -26.95 5.16
C ALA A 204 33.04 -27.00 5.57
N GLY A 205 32.24 -26.05 5.12
CA GLY A 205 30.79 -26.12 5.25
C GLY A 205 30.14 -24.77 5.51
N ALA A 206 29.75 -24.09 4.42
CA ALA A 206 28.59 -23.20 4.46
C ALA A 206 27.41 -24.01 5.00
N GLY A 207 26.98 -23.67 6.21
CA GLY A 207 25.99 -24.48 6.94
C GLY A 207 25.86 -24.04 8.39
N ALA A 208 25.98 -22.74 8.67
CA ALA A 208 25.33 -22.20 9.85
C ALA A 208 23.83 -22.24 9.56
N SER A 209 23.21 -23.34 9.97
CA SER A 209 21.78 -23.41 10.22
C SER A 209 21.44 -22.37 11.30
N GLU A 210 21.34 -21.11 10.89
CA GLU A 210 20.61 -20.10 11.65
C GLU A 210 19.22 -20.67 11.91
N ALA A 211 18.82 -20.69 13.17
CA ALA A 211 17.54 -21.24 13.62
C ALA A 211 16.42 -20.73 12.71
N GLY A 212 15.88 -21.66 11.92
CA GLY A 212 15.08 -21.41 10.73
C GLY A 212 13.79 -20.69 11.05
N THR A 213 13.80 -19.37 10.91
CA THR A 213 12.58 -18.60 10.84
C THR A 213 12.16 -18.61 9.37
N VAL A 214 11.23 -19.49 9.00
CA VAL A 214 10.69 -19.49 7.64
C VAL A 214 9.85 -18.22 7.48
N PRO A 215 10.16 -17.33 6.51
CA PRO A 215 9.34 -16.16 6.26
C PRO A 215 7.89 -16.57 5.97
N VAL A 216 6.95 -15.93 6.67
CA VAL A 216 5.51 -16.22 6.56
C VAL A 216 4.83 -15.16 5.71
N ARG A 217 4.01 -15.59 4.76
CA ARG A 217 3.28 -14.72 3.82
C ARG A 217 1.78 -14.79 4.07
N ILE A 218 1.12 -13.63 4.04
CA ILE A 218 -0.31 -13.49 4.34
C ILE A 218 -1.12 -13.59 3.07
N ALA A 219 -1.87 -14.68 2.92
CA ALA A 219 -2.73 -14.87 1.76
C ALA A 219 -3.85 -13.82 1.71
N ASP A 220 -4.43 -13.48 2.86
CA ASP A 220 -5.54 -12.54 3.04
C ASP A 220 -5.11 -11.06 3.15
N LEU A 221 -3.94 -10.69 2.60
CA LEU A 221 -3.44 -9.29 2.53
C LEU A 221 -4.52 -8.31 2.07
N HIS A 222 -5.25 -8.71 1.04
CA HIS A 222 -6.28 -7.94 0.38
C HIS A 222 -7.53 -7.79 1.29
N ALA A 223 -7.92 -8.81 2.03
CA ALA A 223 -8.98 -8.68 3.04
C ALA A 223 -8.61 -7.64 4.11
N GLY A 224 -7.33 -7.60 4.52
CA GLY A 224 -6.78 -6.55 5.37
C GLY A 224 -6.89 -5.15 4.78
N TRP A 225 -6.57 -5.00 3.49
CA TRP A 225 -6.72 -3.73 2.78
C TRP A 225 -8.19 -3.26 2.74
N ARG A 226 -9.13 -4.18 2.46
CA ARG A 226 -10.56 -3.87 2.47
C ARG A 226 -11.03 -3.39 3.85
N LEU A 227 -10.66 -4.12 4.91
CA LEU A 227 -11.00 -3.76 6.29
C LEU A 227 -10.42 -2.40 6.69
N ARG A 228 -9.18 -2.11 6.28
CA ARG A 228 -8.52 -0.80 6.47
C ARG A 228 -9.33 0.32 5.82
N LEU A 229 -9.73 0.14 4.55
CA LEU A 229 -10.51 1.12 3.80
C LEU A 229 -11.89 1.38 4.42
N GLU A 230 -12.56 0.32 4.86
CA GLU A 230 -13.89 0.40 5.50
C GLU A 230 -13.88 1.25 6.77
N ARG A 231 -12.81 1.15 7.57
CA ARG A 231 -12.77 1.74 8.92
C ARG A 231 -12.09 3.09 8.98
N TRP A 232 -10.96 3.24 8.28
CA TRP A 232 -10.11 4.44 8.44
C TRP A 232 -9.74 5.11 7.13
N GLY A 233 -10.17 4.53 6.01
CA GLY A 233 -9.69 4.89 4.68
C GLY A 233 -8.23 4.51 4.45
N ALA A 234 -7.73 4.88 3.28
CA ALA A 234 -6.37 4.59 2.88
C ALA A 234 -5.37 5.27 3.82
N PRO A 235 -4.18 4.65 4.04
CA PRO A 235 -3.04 5.34 4.64
C PRO A 235 -2.78 6.70 4.00
N ALA A 236 -2.31 7.65 4.80
CA ALA A 236 -1.85 8.92 4.28
C ALA A 236 -0.65 8.70 3.33
N VAL A 237 -0.66 9.43 2.23
CA VAL A 237 0.41 9.46 1.23
C VAL A 237 0.86 10.89 1.05
N ASP A 238 2.05 11.09 0.46
CA ASP A 238 2.53 12.43 0.13
C ASP A 238 1.67 13.03 -1.00
N GLY A 239 0.68 13.82 -0.61
CA GLY A 239 -0.25 14.44 -1.54
C GLY A 239 0.44 15.44 -2.48
N ALA A 240 1.50 16.12 -2.02
CA ALA A 240 2.23 17.07 -2.85
C ALA A 240 2.99 16.34 -3.97
N ALA A 241 3.66 15.23 -3.64
CA ALA A 241 4.31 14.39 -4.65
C ALA A 241 3.32 13.89 -5.71
N LEU A 242 2.12 13.46 -5.31
CA LEU A 242 1.08 13.02 -6.25
C LEU A 242 0.53 14.16 -7.10
N LEU A 243 0.30 15.34 -6.52
CA LEU A 243 -0.15 16.52 -7.24
C LEU A 243 0.90 17.07 -8.22
N ASP A 244 2.18 16.74 -8.03
CA ASP A 244 3.24 17.03 -9.01
C ASP A 244 3.36 15.94 -10.07
N GLU A 245 3.25 14.67 -9.69
CA GLU A 245 3.50 13.53 -10.57
C GLU A 245 2.35 13.23 -11.53
N VAL A 246 1.10 13.21 -11.04
CA VAL A 246 -0.07 12.83 -11.87
C VAL A 246 -0.27 13.80 -13.04
N PRO A 247 -0.16 15.14 -12.88
CA PRO A 247 -0.22 16.07 -14.00
C PRO A 247 0.89 15.89 -15.04
N GLN A 248 2.07 15.39 -14.66
CA GLN A 248 3.14 15.10 -15.61
C GLN A 248 2.82 13.89 -16.49
N ARG A 249 2.02 12.95 -15.97
CA ARG A 249 1.53 11.76 -16.69
C ARG A 249 0.30 12.06 -17.56
N HIS A 250 -0.39 13.18 -17.30
CA HIS A 250 -1.64 13.64 -17.93
C HIS A 250 -1.61 15.15 -18.21
N PRO A 251 -0.77 15.63 -19.15
CA PRO A 251 -0.55 17.06 -19.36
C PRO A 251 -1.82 17.82 -19.78
N GLY A 252 -2.75 17.18 -20.48
CA GLY A 252 -4.04 17.73 -20.88
C GLY A 252 -5.05 17.87 -19.75
N LEU A 253 -4.86 17.17 -18.62
CA LEU A 253 -5.65 17.30 -17.40
C LEU A 253 -4.92 18.10 -16.30
N ALA A 254 -3.74 18.62 -16.62
CA ALA A 254 -2.83 19.17 -15.62
C ALA A 254 -3.38 20.45 -14.94
N ALA A 255 -4.26 21.19 -15.59
CA ALA A 255 -4.91 22.35 -14.98
C ALA A 255 -5.92 21.88 -13.91
N ASP A 256 -6.81 20.96 -14.27
CA ASP A 256 -7.87 20.43 -13.42
C ASP A 256 -7.30 19.62 -12.24
N LEU A 257 -6.28 18.80 -12.48
CA LEU A 257 -5.58 18.07 -11.42
C LEU A 257 -4.94 19.01 -10.39
N ARG A 258 -4.41 20.16 -10.81
CA ARG A 258 -3.86 21.17 -9.89
C ARG A 258 -4.96 21.96 -9.17
N ALA A 259 -6.13 22.10 -9.79
CA ALA A 259 -7.30 22.75 -9.21
C ALA A 259 -7.96 21.91 -8.10
N LEU A 260 -7.69 20.61 -8.01
CA LEU A 260 -8.20 19.76 -6.93
C LEU A 260 -7.65 20.14 -5.54
N HIS A 261 -6.52 20.86 -5.48
CA HIS A 261 -5.83 21.41 -4.29
C HIS A 261 -5.42 20.43 -3.18
N GLU A 262 -6.16 19.34 -2.98
CA GLU A 262 -5.93 18.30 -1.98
C GLU A 262 -6.17 16.92 -2.57
N VAL A 263 -5.38 15.96 -2.10
CA VAL A 263 -5.55 14.56 -2.47
C VAL A 263 -6.66 13.95 -1.60
N PRO A 264 -7.78 13.49 -2.19
CA PRO A 264 -8.84 12.88 -1.42
C PRO A 264 -8.33 11.62 -0.74
N LYS A 265 -8.64 11.45 0.54
CA LYS A 265 -8.34 10.22 1.28
C LYS A 265 -9.36 9.13 0.87
N PRO A 266 -8.99 8.13 0.05
CA PRO A 266 -9.93 7.12 -0.41
C PRO A 266 -10.42 6.27 0.76
N GLY A 267 -11.69 5.88 0.73
CA GLY A 267 -12.28 4.91 1.64
C GLY A 267 -12.97 3.81 0.86
N LEU A 268 -13.60 2.87 1.55
CA LEU A 268 -14.53 1.95 0.89
C LEU A 268 -15.72 2.76 0.38
N ALA A 269 -15.88 2.86 -0.94
CA ALA A 269 -16.98 3.61 -1.52
C ALA A 269 -18.29 2.83 -1.34
N ALA A 270 -19.38 3.51 -0.97
CA ALA A 270 -20.68 2.86 -0.76
C ALA A 270 -21.23 2.22 -2.06
N ASP A 271 -20.80 2.74 -3.19
CA ASP A 271 -21.09 2.31 -4.55
C ASP A 271 -19.87 1.61 -5.21
N ALA A 272 -18.91 1.12 -4.42
CA ALA A 272 -17.83 0.29 -4.93
C ALA A 272 -18.39 -0.97 -5.61
N VAL A 273 -17.70 -1.47 -6.62
CA VAL A 273 -18.12 -2.69 -7.32
C VAL A 273 -18.10 -3.86 -6.35
N VAL A 274 -19.24 -4.53 -6.24
CA VAL A 274 -19.36 -5.73 -5.43
C VAL A 274 -18.59 -6.87 -6.08
N LEU A 275 -17.70 -7.49 -5.30
CA LEU A 275 -17.03 -8.73 -5.65
C LEU A 275 -17.54 -9.85 -4.76
N ASP A 276 -17.86 -10.98 -5.38
CA ASP A 276 -18.00 -12.25 -4.68
C ASP A 276 -16.72 -12.58 -3.89
N ALA A 277 -16.88 -13.37 -2.82
CA ALA A 277 -15.75 -13.81 -2.00
C ALA A 277 -14.71 -14.53 -2.86
N LEU A 278 -13.43 -14.22 -2.62
CA LEU A 278 -12.30 -14.86 -3.29
C LEU A 278 -12.03 -16.24 -2.67
N THR A 279 -11.50 -17.17 -3.47
CA THR A 279 -10.97 -18.44 -2.95
C THR A 279 -9.61 -18.23 -2.30
N ALA A 280 -9.19 -19.18 -1.46
CA ALA A 280 -7.86 -19.17 -0.86
C ALA A 280 -6.73 -19.09 -1.91
N GLU A 281 -6.88 -19.78 -3.04
CA GLU A 281 -5.90 -19.81 -4.12
C GLU A 281 -5.80 -18.46 -4.85
N GLU A 282 -6.94 -17.79 -5.06
CA GLU A 282 -6.98 -16.44 -5.63
C GLU A 282 -6.34 -15.42 -4.69
N GLU A 283 -6.70 -15.45 -3.39
CA GLU A 283 -6.10 -14.61 -2.36
C GLU A 283 -4.57 -14.76 -2.33
N GLN A 284 -4.09 -16.00 -2.31
CA GLN A 284 -2.67 -16.33 -2.34
C GLN A 284 -1.99 -15.82 -3.62
N THR A 285 -2.59 -16.06 -4.79
CA THR A 285 -2.04 -15.62 -6.08
C THR A 285 -1.91 -14.10 -6.14
N LEU A 286 -2.96 -13.38 -5.73
CA LEU A 286 -2.98 -11.92 -5.71
C LEU A 286 -1.96 -11.36 -4.71
N ALA A 287 -1.90 -11.93 -3.50
CA ALA A 287 -0.90 -11.53 -2.52
C ALA A 287 0.53 -11.81 -3.02
N ALA A 288 0.72 -12.87 -3.83
CA ALA A 288 2.02 -13.23 -4.38
C ALA A 288 2.58 -12.21 -5.36
N GLU A 289 1.71 -11.50 -6.08
CA GLU A 289 2.12 -10.44 -7.02
C GLU A 289 2.72 -9.22 -6.31
N VAL A 290 2.41 -9.03 -5.02
CA VAL A 290 2.76 -7.82 -4.25
C VAL A 290 3.82 -8.09 -3.19
N ILE A 291 3.69 -9.22 -2.49
CA ILE A 291 4.66 -9.64 -1.46
C ILE A 291 5.76 -10.41 -2.19
N GLY A 292 6.95 -9.81 -2.37
CA GLY A 292 8.10 -10.53 -2.92
C GLY A 292 8.70 -11.56 -1.95
N GLY A 293 9.51 -12.49 -2.48
CA GLY A 293 10.29 -13.46 -1.69
C GLY A 293 9.69 -14.87 -1.60
N ASP A 294 10.50 -15.79 -1.11
CA ASP A 294 10.10 -17.18 -0.82
C ASP A 294 9.55 -17.28 0.60
N GLY A 295 8.58 -18.18 0.85
CA GLY A 295 7.97 -18.33 2.18
C GLY A 295 6.70 -19.17 2.18
N ALA A 296 6.32 -19.65 3.36
CA ALA A 296 5.08 -20.40 3.55
C ALA A 296 3.88 -19.45 3.58
N TRP A 297 2.81 -19.83 2.87
CA TRP A 297 1.56 -19.09 2.89
C TRP A 297 0.72 -19.50 4.09
N THR A 298 0.17 -18.50 4.79
CA THR A 298 -0.78 -18.68 5.88
C THR A 298 -1.90 -17.66 5.73
N ARG A 299 -3.02 -17.92 6.41
CA ARG A 299 -4.03 -16.89 6.69
C ARG A 299 -3.74 -16.20 8.00
N PHE A 300 -4.22 -14.97 8.16
CA PHE A 300 -4.08 -14.26 9.42
C PHE A 300 -4.69 -15.03 10.59
N GLU A 301 -5.89 -15.57 10.43
CA GLU A 301 -6.59 -16.28 11.51
C GLU A 301 -5.78 -17.46 12.10
N GLN A 302 -4.82 -17.98 11.31
CA GLN A 302 -3.94 -19.09 11.66
C GLN A 302 -2.61 -18.63 12.28
N LEU A 303 -2.32 -17.32 12.26
CA LEU A 303 -1.08 -16.79 12.80
C LEU A 303 -1.12 -16.73 14.34
N PRO A 304 -0.09 -17.29 15.01
CA PRO A 304 0.09 -17.08 16.43
C PRO A 304 0.42 -15.61 16.73
N VAL A 305 -0.03 -15.12 17.88
CA VAL A 305 0.11 -13.70 18.29
C VAL A 305 1.58 -13.29 18.35
N GLU A 306 2.45 -14.22 18.72
CA GLU A 306 3.90 -14.06 18.86
C GLU A 306 4.55 -13.54 17.57
N VAL A 307 3.98 -13.86 16.40
CA VAL A 307 4.50 -13.44 15.09
C VAL A 307 4.38 -11.93 14.88
N TYR A 308 3.34 -11.30 15.41
CA TYR A 308 3.12 -9.85 15.26
C TYR A 308 3.22 -9.05 16.57
N GLY A 309 3.14 -9.73 17.72
CA GLY A 309 3.20 -9.13 19.05
C GLY A 309 4.58 -8.57 19.41
N GLY A 310 5.66 -9.17 18.90
CA GLY A 310 7.03 -8.73 19.18
C GLY A 310 7.32 -7.30 18.72
N GLU A 311 6.76 -6.87 17.60
CA GLU A 311 6.89 -5.49 17.11
C GLU A 311 6.14 -4.50 17.99
N VAL A 312 4.92 -4.85 18.41
CA VAL A 312 4.12 -4.01 19.33
C VAL A 312 4.84 -3.90 20.68
N GLU A 313 5.41 -5.00 21.16
CA GLU A 313 6.26 -5.00 22.36
C GLU A 313 7.48 -4.10 22.22
N ARG A 314 8.21 -4.21 21.11
CA ARG A 314 9.37 -3.35 20.82
C ARG A 314 8.98 -1.88 20.87
N GLN A 315 7.92 -1.50 20.15
CA GLN A 315 7.42 -0.12 20.15
C GLN A 315 6.97 0.33 21.55
N ALA A 316 6.28 -0.53 22.30
CA ALA A 316 5.88 -0.23 23.67
C ALA A 316 7.09 0.03 24.59
N ARG A 317 8.14 -0.79 24.47
CA ARG A 317 9.40 -0.60 25.23
C ARG A 317 10.10 0.69 24.83
N GLU A 318 10.14 1.03 23.55
CA GLU A 318 10.69 2.29 23.05
C GLU A 318 9.96 3.50 23.64
N TYR A 319 8.62 3.46 23.72
CA TYR A 319 7.85 4.53 24.34
C TYR A 319 8.07 4.64 25.85
N VAL A 320 8.21 3.52 26.56
CA VAL A 320 8.58 3.53 27.98
C VAL A 320 9.96 4.15 28.17
N GLN A 321 10.95 3.77 27.37
CA GLN A 321 12.29 4.34 27.42
C GLN A 321 12.31 5.84 27.08
N ALA A 322 11.55 6.25 26.08
CA ALA A 322 11.39 7.65 25.71
C ALA A 322 10.78 8.47 26.86
N VAL A 323 9.74 7.95 27.53
CA VAL A 323 9.16 8.61 28.72
C VAL A 323 10.17 8.70 29.86
N ARG A 324 10.99 7.66 30.10
CA ARG A 324 12.08 7.73 31.10
C ARG A 324 13.07 8.85 30.81
N ALA A 325 13.47 9.00 29.55
CA ALA A 325 14.37 10.08 29.13
C ALA A 325 13.72 11.46 29.34
N VAL A 326 12.42 11.59 29.05
CA VAL A 326 11.65 12.83 29.25
C VAL A 326 11.48 13.21 30.72
N LEU A 327 11.37 12.22 31.62
CA LEU A 327 11.23 12.42 33.06
C LEU A 327 12.59 12.50 33.79
N GLY A 328 13.67 12.00 33.18
CA GLY A 328 14.97 11.84 33.84
C GLY A 328 15.00 10.72 34.89
N ARG A 329 13.94 9.92 34.99
CA ARG A 329 13.76 8.81 35.94
C ARG A 329 12.75 7.79 35.42
N ASP A 330 12.63 6.66 36.11
CA ASP A 330 11.52 5.74 35.89
C ASP A 330 10.17 6.40 36.24
N PRO A 331 9.10 6.18 35.44
CA PRO A 331 7.77 6.61 35.82
C PRO A 331 7.28 5.81 37.04
N ASP A 332 6.63 6.48 37.98
CA ASP A 332 6.14 5.94 39.26
C ASP A 332 4.97 4.95 39.09
N GLY A 333 4.45 4.83 37.86
CA GLY A 333 3.41 3.88 37.51
C GLY A 333 2.83 4.11 36.12
N ARG A 334 1.84 3.27 35.76
CA ARG A 334 1.13 3.35 34.47
C ARG A 334 0.39 4.67 34.29
N ASP A 335 -0.06 5.28 35.38
CA ASP A 335 -0.74 6.57 35.38
C ASP A 335 0.18 7.74 35.02
N GLU A 336 1.40 7.78 35.58
CA GLU A 336 2.37 8.82 35.21
C GLU A 336 2.87 8.61 33.78
N LEU A 337 3.06 7.36 33.36
CA LEU A 337 3.38 6.99 31.99
C LEU A 337 2.33 7.52 31.00
N ALA A 338 1.04 7.19 31.23
CA ALA A 338 -0.06 7.69 30.40
C ALA A 338 -0.18 9.21 30.43
N GLY A 339 -0.07 9.82 31.63
CA GLY A 339 -0.12 11.26 31.79
C GLY A 339 1.03 11.99 31.10
N THR A 340 2.18 11.35 30.93
CA THR A 340 3.34 11.92 30.20
C THR A 340 3.14 11.83 28.70
N LEU A 341 2.67 10.68 28.19
CA LEU A 341 2.35 10.51 26.77
C LEU A 341 1.27 11.50 26.29
N LEU A 342 0.26 11.76 27.12
CA LEU A 342 -0.81 12.69 26.77
C LEU A 342 -0.38 14.16 26.85
N ARG A 343 0.45 14.54 27.83
CA ARG A 343 0.83 15.96 28.07
C ARG A 343 2.10 16.40 27.35
N ARG A 344 3.03 15.48 27.09
CA ARG A 344 4.35 15.77 26.48
C ARG A 344 4.64 14.88 25.25
N PRO A 345 3.70 14.68 24.31
CA PRO A 345 3.86 13.72 23.22
C PRO A 345 5.04 14.04 22.27
N VAL A 346 5.31 15.32 22.01
CA VAL A 346 6.42 15.76 21.15
C VAL A 346 7.76 15.43 21.79
N ASP A 347 7.92 15.72 23.09
CA ASP A 347 9.14 15.40 23.85
C ASP A 347 9.41 13.90 23.83
N VAL A 348 8.37 13.07 23.98
CA VAL A 348 8.49 11.61 23.93
C VAL A 348 8.91 11.14 22.54
N GLU A 349 8.29 11.65 21.46
CA GLU A 349 8.68 11.26 20.10
C GLU A 349 10.11 11.68 19.76
N ARG A 350 10.57 12.85 20.23
CA ARG A 350 11.96 13.28 20.12
C ARG A 350 12.91 12.36 20.85
N ALA A 351 12.60 12.05 22.10
CA ALA A 351 13.39 11.14 22.91
C ALA A 351 13.52 9.77 22.23
N ARG A 352 12.41 9.26 21.67
CA ARG A 352 12.38 8.00 20.92
C ARG A 352 13.30 8.02 19.70
N ARG A 353 13.45 9.16 19.03
CA ARG A 353 14.33 9.36 17.88
C ARG A 353 15.78 9.67 18.27
N GLY A 354 16.07 9.86 19.56
CA GLY A 354 17.39 10.27 20.04
C GLY A 354 17.72 11.74 19.75
N GLU A 355 16.72 12.59 19.55
CA GLU A 355 16.91 14.02 19.33
C GLU A 355 17.23 14.74 20.66
N ALA A 356 18.20 15.66 20.64
CA ALA A 356 18.65 16.36 21.84
C ALA A 356 17.57 17.30 22.40
N PHE A 357 17.32 17.23 23.70
CA PHE A 357 16.46 18.18 24.39
C PHE A 357 17.17 19.54 24.53
N GLY A 358 16.59 20.60 23.95
CA GLY A 358 17.00 21.98 24.27
C GLY A 358 17.80 22.72 23.20
N GLY A 359 17.66 22.37 21.92
CA GLY A 359 18.33 23.10 20.84
C GLY A 359 17.40 23.59 19.75
N MET A 360 16.38 24.42 20.02
CA MET A 360 15.79 25.28 18.97
C MET A 360 15.21 26.59 19.52
N THR A 361 15.64 27.67 18.86
CA THR A 361 15.24 29.08 18.99
C THR A 361 14.01 29.41 18.14
N GLY A 362 13.04 28.50 18.04
CA GLY A 362 11.80 28.72 17.28
C GLY A 362 10.66 27.94 17.91
N GLU A 363 9.48 28.56 18.00
CA GLU A 363 8.26 27.91 18.49
C GLU A 363 8.02 26.64 17.66
N ASP A 364 8.18 25.48 18.29
CA ASP A 364 7.74 24.24 17.68
C ASP A 364 6.24 24.32 17.41
N PRO A 365 5.77 23.84 16.25
CA PRO A 365 4.35 23.74 16.00
C PRO A 365 3.71 22.90 17.12
N PRO A 366 2.54 23.32 17.63
CA PRO A 366 1.87 22.59 18.69
C PRO A 366 1.63 21.14 18.26
N ALA A 367 1.84 20.21 19.19
CA ALA A 367 1.59 18.80 18.96
C ALA A 367 0.17 18.62 18.40
N PRO A 368 -0.02 17.81 17.35
CA PRO A 368 -1.35 17.45 16.92
C PRO A 368 -2.14 16.87 18.12
N PRO A 369 -3.42 17.24 18.30
CA PRO A 369 -4.18 16.88 19.50
C PRO A 369 -4.35 15.37 19.69
N TRP A 370 -4.18 14.60 18.61
CA TRP A 370 -4.25 13.13 18.60
C TRP A 370 -2.92 12.45 18.94
N MET A 371 -1.79 13.15 18.96
CA MET A 371 -0.46 12.53 19.04
C MET A 371 -0.28 11.71 20.31
N GLY A 372 -0.56 12.28 21.48
CA GLY A 372 -0.39 11.57 22.75
C GLY A 372 -1.28 10.33 22.86
N VAL A 373 -2.46 10.38 22.25
CA VAL A 373 -3.40 9.25 22.22
C VAL A 373 -2.90 8.14 21.30
N VAL A 374 -2.30 8.49 20.16
CA VAL A 374 -1.61 7.55 19.26
C VAL A 374 -0.49 6.83 20.00
N LEU A 375 0.34 7.53 20.79
CA LEU A 375 1.43 6.90 21.53
C LEU A 375 0.88 5.96 22.63
N LEU A 376 -0.12 6.42 23.39
CA LEU A 376 -0.76 5.65 24.46
C LEU A 376 -1.42 4.37 23.92
N SER A 377 -2.06 4.43 22.75
CA SER A 377 -2.71 3.28 22.14
C SER A 377 -1.76 2.11 21.84
N VAL A 378 -0.47 2.37 21.61
CA VAL A 378 0.55 1.31 21.42
C VAL A 378 0.78 0.54 22.74
N LEU A 379 0.82 1.23 23.87
CA LEU A 379 0.97 0.60 25.19
C LEU A 379 -0.28 -0.19 25.58
N VAL A 380 -1.46 0.36 25.29
CA VAL A 380 -2.74 -0.34 25.53
C VAL A 380 -2.82 -1.58 24.65
N GLU A 381 -2.47 -1.48 23.37
CA GLU A 381 -2.42 -2.61 22.45
C GLU A 381 -1.49 -3.71 22.96
N TYR A 382 -0.26 -3.38 23.35
CA TYR A 382 0.67 -4.33 23.96
C TYR A 382 0.09 -5.02 25.20
N THR A 383 -0.57 -4.24 26.08
CA THR A 383 -1.17 -4.76 27.31
C THR A 383 -2.33 -5.72 27.02
N LEU A 384 -3.15 -5.42 26.02
CA LEU A 384 -4.26 -6.27 25.61
C LEU A 384 -3.77 -7.55 24.91
N LEU A 385 -2.73 -7.48 24.08
CA LEU A 385 -2.10 -8.66 23.49
C LEU A 385 -1.58 -9.63 24.55
N LYS A 386 -1.08 -9.12 25.69
CA LYS A 386 -0.70 -9.95 26.86
C LYS A 386 -1.88 -10.60 27.59
N LYS A 387 -3.09 -10.05 27.41
CA LYS A 387 -4.35 -10.60 27.94
C LYS A 387 -5.07 -11.47 26.91
N GLU A 388 -4.32 -12.04 25.96
CA GLU A 388 -4.82 -12.93 24.90
C GLU A 388 -5.78 -12.26 23.91
N TRP A 389 -5.87 -10.93 23.90
CA TRP A 389 -6.53 -10.23 22.80
C TRP A 389 -5.69 -10.43 21.54
N ARG A 390 -6.36 -10.48 20.39
CA ARG A 390 -5.72 -10.61 19.08
C ARG A 390 -6.08 -9.41 18.23
N ARG A 391 -5.25 -9.02 17.28
CA ARG A 391 -5.73 -8.05 16.27
C ARG A 391 -6.89 -8.68 15.48
N GLU A 392 -7.83 -7.86 15.01
CA GLU A 392 -8.84 -8.34 14.03
C GLU A 392 -8.17 -8.69 12.69
N HIS A 393 -7.10 -7.96 12.35
CA HIS A 393 -6.20 -8.27 11.24
C HIS A 393 -4.81 -7.68 11.58
N PRO A 394 -3.67 -8.34 11.28
CA PRO A 394 -2.37 -7.93 11.82
C PRO A 394 -1.92 -6.60 11.20
N LEU A 395 -2.42 -6.31 9.99
CA LEU A 395 -2.17 -5.09 9.21
C LEU A 395 -3.09 -3.92 9.61
N VAL A 396 -4.05 -4.19 10.50
CA VAL A 396 -5.10 -3.28 10.98
C VAL A 396 -4.77 -3.03 12.45
N ALA A 397 -3.75 -2.21 12.67
CA ALA A 397 -3.26 -1.92 14.02
C ALA A 397 -4.38 -1.36 14.90
N ARG A 398 -4.31 -1.65 16.21
CA ARG A 398 -5.15 -1.05 17.24
C ARG A 398 -6.64 -1.41 17.18
N ARG A 399 -7.01 -2.40 16.39
CA ARG A 399 -8.33 -3.03 16.45
C ARG A 399 -8.17 -4.47 16.89
N LEU A 400 -8.72 -4.78 18.05
CA LEU A 400 -8.45 -5.99 18.81
C LEU A 400 -9.74 -6.75 19.08
N VAL A 401 -9.67 -8.07 19.05
CA VAL A 401 -10.74 -9.00 19.38
C VAL A 401 -10.35 -9.74 20.65
N ALA A 402 -11.21 -9.67 21.67
CA ALA A 402 -11.05 -10.38 22.92
C ALA A 402 -11.29 -11.89 22.72
N PRO A 403 -10.83 -12.76 23.65
CA PRO A 403 -11.16 -14.18 23.62
C PRO A 403 -12.67 -14.48 23.59
N GLY A 404 -13.49 -13.59 24.18
CA GLY A 404 -14.95 -13.67 24.16
C GLY A 404 -15.63 -13.12 22.90
N GLY A 405 -14.86 -12.65 21.91
CA GLY A 405 -15.38 -12.10 20.64
C GLY A 405 -15.71 -10.60 20.67
N GLU A 406 -15.52 -9.92 21.81
CA GLU A 406 -15.66 -8.46 21.89
C GLU A 406 -14.62 -7.76 21.00
N VAL A 407 -15.05 -6.78 20.20
CA VAL A 407 -14.16 -6.00 19.33
C VAL A 407 -13.94 -4.62 19.92
N LEU A 408 -12.68 -4.25 20.10
CA LEU A 408 -12.24 -2.95 20.60
C LEU A 408 -11.40 -2.23 19.54
N ASP A 409 -11.81 -1.04 19.14
CA ASP A 409 -11.03 -0.16 18.27
C ASP A 409 -10.41 0.99 19.08
N LEU A 410 -9.11 0.90 19.35
CA LEU A 410 -8.40 1.94 20.11
C LEU A 410 -8.33 3.27 19.34
N ASN A 411 -8.59 3.27 18.02
CA ASN A 411 -8.71 4.51 17.26
C ASN A 411 -10.05 5.21 17.52
N GLU A 412 -11.14 4.48 17.80
CA GLU A 412 -12.40 5.12 18.19
C GLU A 412 -12.28 5.83 19.55
N LEU A 413 -11.37 5.33 20.40
CA LEU A 413 -11.03 5.93 21.68
C LEU A 413 -10.17 7.21 21.58
N TYR A 414 -9.86 7.70 20.36
CA TYR A 414 -9.14 8.98 20.19
C TYR A 414 -9.83 10.14 20.90
N ARG A 415 -11.16 10.08 21.05
CA ARG A 415 -11.97 11.11 21.71
C ARG A 415 -12.15 10.87 23.22
N GLN A 416 -11.60 9.78 23.76
CA GLN A 416 -11.80 9.32 25.14
C GLN A 416 -10.46 8.90 25.78
N PRO A 417 -9.51 9.83 26.00
CA PRO A 417 -8.19 9.51 26.56
C PRO A 417 -8.26 8.84 27.95
N ASP A 418 -9.30 9.14 28.74
CA ASP A 418 -9.51 8.50 30.04
C ASP A 418 -9.89 7.02 29.94
N GLU A 419 -10.56 6.60 28.86
CA GLU A 419 -10.85 5.18 28.60
C GLU A 419 -9.56 4.42 28.28
N LEU A 420 -8.69 4.99 27.44
CA LEU A 420 -7.38 4.40 27.15
C LEU A 420 -6.49 4.30 28.40
N ARG A 421 -6.54 5.31 29.26
CA ARG A 421 -5.85 5.28 30.55
C ARG A 421 -6.39 4.16 31.44
N ARG A 422 -7.72 3.98 31.52
CA ARG A 422 -8.35 2.87 32.25
C ARG A 422 -7.96 1.50 31.70
N LEU A 423 -7.91 1.33 30.38
CA LEU A 423 -7.49 0.08 29.75
C LEU A 423 -6.02 -0.26 29.98
N LEU A 424 -5.16 0.75 30.16
CA LEU A 424 -3.76 0.54 30.52
C LEU A 424 -3.61 0.12 32.00
N THR A 425 -4.44 0.64 32.89
CA THR A 425 -4.32 0.41 34.35
C THR A 425 -5.04 -0.85 34.84
N GLY A 426 -6.17 -1.21 34.22
CA GLY A 426 -6.81 -2.51 34.42
C GLY A 426 -6.03 -3.66 33.78
#